data_AF-A0A126QZC6-F1
#
_entry.id   AF-A0A126QZC6-F1
#
_cell.length_a   1.000
_cell.length_b   1.000
_cell.length_c   1.000
_cell.angle_alpha   90.00
_cell.angle_beta   90.00
_cell.angle_gamma   90.00
#
_symmetry.space_group_name_H-M   'P 1'
#
loop_
_entity.id
_entity.type
_entity.pdbx_description
1 polymer ?
#
loop_
_entity_poly.entity_id
_entity_poly.type
_entity_poly.pdbx_seq_one_letter_code
_entity_poly.pdbx_strand_id
1 'polypeptide(L)'
;MREIELIPEGIAEDDNTINVEMNQNEIWFLKTFIKKYNPKKIVEIGISAGGNTVNLLKWKDKDAQLFSIDISTEWYQDNTKLSGFMADELDVKNNWKIYRGYDYLDIYKEIGNDIDFIIIDTVHFMPGEFFSFLAALPQLKDGCIVVLHDIHLNMLRVSSNEFKDKDIAAHCTGLLFGGISSNKKWTLKSKISNIGAFVVDKSTRENIKDIFHILCSQWHMFPSELNIPEYSYFIYKNYPIDCYNLFNECLKVQAKYFNTDDFQSLQTARVDIINSGNKNNLIQFLNISNSVNVDFPEWFKSDEGIGAVTQTCERSFDLKIKCIQEGLLKIYLRGPDIRDKFGKRVPSYVDYNTFRINNEEIIEEDVIVWHDDPYIFERNIKNGEIIDLHFEWNVLKSINIKND
;
A
#
# COMPACT_ATOMS: atom_id res chain seq x y z
N MET A 1 -12.41 29.14 -5.86
CA MET A 1 -11.29 28.63 -6.68
C MET A 1 -10.03 29.27 -6.12
N ARG A 2 -9.12 28.50 -5.51
CA ARG A 2 -7.85 29.06 -5.00
C ARG A 2 -6.93 29.26 -6.21
N GLU A 3 -6.24 30.40 -6.25
CA GLU A 3 -5.40 30.78 -7.40
C GLU A 3 -4.16 29.88 -7.48
N ILE A 4 -3.86 29.38 -8.69
CA ILE A 4 -2.62 28.64 -8.96
C ILE A 4 -1.57 29.69 -9.35
N GLU A 5 -0.46 29.72 -8.61
CA GLU A 5 0.63 30.65 -8.89
C GLU A 5 1.50 30.12 -10.03
N LEU A 6 1.79 30.97 -11.01
CA LEU A 6 2.58 30.61 -12.18
C LEU A 6 4.06 30.90 -11.93
N ILE A 7 4.90 29.87 -11.94
CA ILE A 7 6.36 30.01 -11.86
C ILE A 7 6.89 30.34 -13.25
N PRO A 8 7.60 31.47 -13.43
CA PRO A 8 8.18 31.82 -14.72
C PRO A 8 9.15 30.75 -15.24
N GLU A 9 9.15 30.59 -16.56
CA GLU A 9 10.17 29.79 -17.26
C GLU A 9 11.58 30.35 -16.99
N GLY A 10 12.58 29.46 -17.05
CA GLY A 10 13.96 29.79 -16.76
C GLY A 10 14.89 28.64 -17.14
N ILE A 11 16.18 28.93 -17.22
CA ILE A 11 17.20 27.96 -17.62
C ILE A 11 18.04 27.60 -16.41
N ALA A 12 18.23 26.31 -16.17
CA ALA A 12 19.22 25.83 -15.21
C ALA A 12 20.61 25.82 -15.89
N GLU A 13 21.26 26.99 -15.96
CA GLU A 13 22.49 27.25 -16.75
C GLU A 13 23.70 26.36 -16.42
N ASP A 14 23.70 25.64 -15.29
CA ASP A 14 24.83 24.83 -14.79
C ASP A 14 24.70 23.32 -15.03
N ASP A 15 23.60 22.85 -15.62
CA ASP A 15 23.25 21.45 -15.59
C ASP A 15 23.44 20.80 -16.97
N ASN A 16 24.62 20.19 -17.21
CA ASN A 16 24.83 19.17 -18.26
C ASN A 16 24.01 17.90 -17.92
N THR A 17 22.71 18.04 -17.73
CA THR A 17 21.77 16.95 -17.48
C THR A 17 21.50 16.24 -18.80
N ILE A 18 22.33 15.25 -19.08
CA ILE A 18 22.12 14.34 -20.20
C ILE A 18 21.05 13.32 -19.76
N ASN A 19 20.00 13.14 -20.58
CA ASN A 19 18.98 12.09 -20.45
C ASN A 19 18.05 12.15 -19.21
N VAL A 20 17.49 13.32 -18.89
CA VAL A 20 16.36 13.43 -17.95
C VAL A 20 15.06 13.51 -18.75
N GLU A 21 14.02 12.80 -18.33
CA GLU A 21 12.67 12.86 -18.94
C GLU A 21 11.91 14.16 -18.55
N MET A 22 12.66 15.25 -18.35
CA MET A 22 12.17 16.60 -18.04
C MET A 22 12.86 17.62 -18.94
N ASN A 23 12.11 18.63 -19.40
CA ASN A 23 12.72 19.74 -20.15
C ASN A 23 13.40 20.76 -19.21
N GLN A 24 14.20 21.67 -19.77
CA GLN A 24 14.97 22.65 -18.98
C GLN A 24 14.10 23.54 -18.07
N ASN A 25 12.88 23.90 -18.51
CA ASN A 25 11.99 24.72 -17.70
C ASN A 25 11.39 23.94 -16.52
N GLU A 26 11.15 22.64 -16.69
CA GLU A 26 10.69 21.76 -15.61
C GLU A 26 11.81 21.48 -14.60
N ILE A 27 13.05 21.28 -15.08
CA ILE A 27 14.26 21.20 -14.25
C ILE A 27 14.43 22.50 -13.46
N TRP A 28 14.25 23.66 -14.11
CA TRP A 28 14.28 24.96 -13.45
C TRP A 28 13.18 25.12 -12.39
N PHE A 29 11.96 24.67 -12.69
CA PHE A 29 10.85 24.64 -11.74
C PHE A 29 11.24 23.87 -10.49
N LEU A 30 11.71 22.63 -10.62
CA LEU A 30 12.15 21.81 -9.49
C LEU A 30 13.28 22.47 -8.70
N LYS A 31 14.32 22.95 -9.39
CA LYS A 31 15.48 23.66 -8.79
C LYS A 31 15.05 24.88 -7.99
N THR A 32 14.04 25.61 -8.46
CA THR A 32 13.47 26.79 -7.77
C THR A 32 12.93 26.39 -6.39
N PHE A 33 12.18 25.29 -6.30
CA PHE A 33 11.64 24.83 -5.02
C PHE A 33 12.72 24.29 -4.08
N ILE A 34 13.68 23.51 -4.58
CA ILE A 34 14.81 23.03 -3.77
C ILE A 34 15.59 24.20 -3.17
N LYS A 35 15.94 25.22 -3.98
CA LYS A 35 16.66 26.41 -3.49
C LYS A 35 15.84 27.25 -2.53
N LYS A 36 14.55 27.45 -2.81
CA LYS A 36 13.66 28.31 -2.01
C LYS A 36 13.35 27.71 -0.64
N TYR A 37 13.09 26.41 -0.58
CA TYR A 37 12.65 25.73 0.64
C TYR A 37 13.79 25.04 1.40
N ASN A 38 14.94 24.82 0.76
CA ASN A 38 16.12 24.18 1.34
C ASN A 38 15.79 22.94 2.19
N PRO A 39 15.12 21.94 1.59
CA PRO A 39 14.56 20.81 2.32
C PRO A 39 15.63 19.98 3.02
N LYS A 40 15.26 19.38 4.15
CA LYS A 40 16.15 18.55 4.97
C LYS A 40 15.91 17.06 4.81
N LYS A 41 14.70 16.67 4.40
CA LYS A 41 14.34 15.28 4.11
C LYS A 41 13.50 15.22 2.84
N ILE A 42 14.15 14.74 1.78
CA ILE A 42 13.61 14.64 0.43
C ILE A 42 13.27 13.18 0.15
N VAL A 43 12.07 12.93 -0.38
CA VAL A 43 11.68 11.64 -0.95
C VAL A 43 11.43 11.79 -2.45
N GLU A 44 11.89 10.84 -3.24
CA GLU A 44 11.60 10.69 -4.66
C GLU A 44 10.97 9.32 -4.87
N ILE A 45 9.77 9.28 -5.44
CA ILE A 45 9.05 8.05 -5.80
C ILE A 45 8.94 8.00 -7.32
N GLY A 46 9.55 6.96 -7.90
CA GLY A 46 9.79 6.81 -9.34
C GLY A 46 11.12 7.43 -9.74
N ILE A 47 12.10 6.57 -10.03
CA ILE A 47 13.50 6.98 -10.28
C ILE A 47 13.82 6.90 -11.78
N SER A 48 13.28 5.91 -12.48
CA SER A 48 13.60 5.65 -13.90
C SER A 48 15.13 5.52 -14.07
N ALA A 49 15.76 6.26 -14.98
CA ALA A 49 17.21 6.26 -15.16
C ALA A 49 17.98 6.97 -14.02
N GLY A 50 17.31 7.78 -13.20
CA GLY A 50 17.92 8.57 -12.11
C GLY A 50 18.21 10.03 -12.46
N GLY A 51 17.62 10.56 -13.52
CA GLY A 51 17.84 11.95 -13.94
C GLY A 51 17.48 12.99 -12.87
N ASN A 52 16.34 12.79 -12.21
CA ASN A 52 15.91 13.63 -11.09
C ASN A 52 16.81 13.44 -9.87
N THR A 53 17.16 12.20 -9.55
CA THR A 53 18.10 11.87 -8.47
C THR A 53 19.44 12.58 -8.63
N VAL A 54 20.02 12.58 -9.85
CA VAL A 54 21.27 13.29 -10.18
C VAL A 54 21.17 14.77 -9.84
N ASN A 55 20.05 15.40 -10.22
CA ASN A 55 19.80 16.81 -9.97
C ASN A 55 19.64 17.10 -8.48
N LEU A 56 18.86 16.29 -7.77
CA LEU A 56 18.66 16.43 -6.33
C LEU A 56 19.97 16.29 -5.56
N LEU A 57 20.82 15.32 -5.91
CA LEU A 57 22.13 15.13 -5.29
C LEU A 57 23.04 16.35 -5.46
N LYS A 58 22.96 17.05 -6.60
CA LYS A 58 23.73 18.27 -6.87
C LYS A 58 23.20 19.49 -6.13
N TRP A 59 21.87 19.63 -6.02
CA TRP A 59 21.25 20.87 -5.55
C TRP A 59 20.87 20.87 -4.07
N LYS A 60 20.65 19.69 -3.47
CA LYS A 60 20.30 19.59 -2.06
C LYS A 60 21.44 20.06 -1.16
N ASP A 61 21.09 20.51 0.04
CA ASP A 61 22.06 20.73 1.10
C ASP A 61 22.81 19.41 1.41
N LYS A 62 24.12 19.50 1.67
CA LYS A 62 24.97 18.33 1.95
C LYS A 62 24.44 17.47 3.11
N ASP A 63 23.80 18.12 4.09
CA ASP A 63 23.28 17.48 5.30
C ASP A 63 21.83 17.02 5.12
N ALA A 64 21.18 17.38 4.01
CA ALA A 64 19.83 16.89 3.68
C ALA A 64 19.86 15.41 3.29
N GLN A 65 18.86 14.67 3.76
CA GLN A 65 18.64 13.28 3.40
C GLN A 65 17.85 13.18 2.10
N LEU A 66 18.25 12.27 1.22
CA LEU A 66 17.52 11.91 0.00
C LEU A 66 17.21 10.41 0.02
N PHE A 67 15.93 10.07 -0.10
CA PHE A 67 15.44 8.71 -0.27
C PHE A 67 14.83 8.58 -1.66
N SER A 68 15.39 7.74 -2.50
CA SER A 68 14.88 7.47 -3.85
C SER A 68 14.30 6.06 -3.89
N ILE A 69 13.06 5.93 -4.37
CA ILE A 69 12.29 4.68 -4.31
C ILE A 69 11.76 4.36 -5.70
N ASP A 70 12.03 3.14 -6.18
CA ASP A 70 11.48 2.63 -7.43
C ASP A 70 11.00 1.20 -7.22
N ILE A 71 9.76 0.94 -7.65
CA ILE A 71 9.18 -0.40 -7.60
C ILE A 71 9.88 -1.36 -8.57
N SER A 72 10.53 -0.82 -9.60
CA SER A 72 11.35 -1.59 -10.53
C SER A 72 12.79 -1.68 -10.03
N THR A 73 13.38 -2.87 -10.17
CA THR A 73 14.82 -3.03 -9.93
C THR A 73 15.65 -2.55 -11.13
N GLU A 74 15.14 -2.82 -12.32
CA GLU A 74 15.78 -2.53 -13.61
C GLU A 74 15.14 -1.30 -14.25
N TRP A 75 15.90 -0.58 -15.07
CA TRP A 75 15.34 0.56 -15.80
C TRP A 75 14.39 0.07 -16.89
N TYR A 76 13.18 0.64 -16.94
CA TYR A 76 12.10 0.14 -17.79
C TYR A 76 12.39 0.19 -19.30
N GLN A 77 13.33 1.03 -19.75
CA GLN A 77 13.74 1.10 -21.16
C GLN A 77 14.87 0.14 -21.53
N ASP A 78 15.69 -0.26 -20.56
CA ASP A 78 16.85 -1.14 -20.76
C ASP A 78 17.11 -1.95 -19.49
N ASN A 79 16.65 -3.20 -19.51
CA ASN A 79 16.73 -4.10 -18.37
C ASN A 79 18.15 -4.57 -18.03
N THR A 80 19.15 -4.23 -18.85
CA THR A 80 20.55 -4.45 -18.51
C THR A 80 21.10 -3.43 -17.51
N LYS A 81 20.32 -2.37 -17.22
CA LYS A 81 20.66 -1.30 -16.29
C LYS A 81 19.72 -1.32 -15.09
N LEU A 82 20.27 -0.98 -13.92
CA LEU A 82 19.47 -0.76 -12.72
C LEU A 82 18.70 0.57 -12.81
N SER A 83 17.53 0.64 -12.17
CA SER A 83 16.87 1.94 -11.95
C SER A 83 17.82 2.89 -11.19
N GLY A 84 17.88 4.16 -11.56
CA GLY A 84 18.77 5.14 -10.95
C GLY A 84 20.26 5.02 -11.31
N PHE A 85 20.63 4.24 -12.33
CA PHE A 85 22.05 4.01 -12.69
C PHE A 85 22.83 5.31 -12.97
N MET A 86 22.18 6.38 -13.46
CA MET A 86 22.85 7.66 -13.70
C MET A 86 23.38 8.30 -12.42
N ALA A 87 22.65 8.16 -11.32
CA ALA A 87 23.08 8.67 -10.02
C ALA A 87 24.19 7.78 -9.42
N ASP A 88 24.28 6.52 -9.83
CA ASP A 88 25.36 5.63 -9.41
C ASP A 88 26.72 6.01 -9.97
N GLU A 89 26.75 6.74 -11.08
CA GLU A 89 28.00 7.22 -11.71
C GLU A 89 28.55 8.50 -11.06
N LEU A 90 27.82 9.11 -10.12
CA LEU A 90 28.24 10.34 -9.43
C LEU A 90 29.15 10.07 -8.24
N ASP A 91 30.16 10.91 -8.05
CA ASP A 91 30.98 10.90 -6.83
C ASP A 91 30.23 11.42 -5.60
N VAL A 92 29.24 12.30 -5.80
CA VAL A 92 28.51 12.97 -4.72
C VAL A 92 27.25 12.20 -4.36
N LYS A 93 27.35 11.32 -3.37
CA LYS A 93 26.24 10.46 -2.88
C LYS A 93 25.92 10.65 -1.39
N ASN A 94 26.35 11.77 -0.81
CA ASN A 94 26.21 12.01 0.63
C ASN A 94 24.74 12.03 1.05
N ASN A 95 24.42 11.27 2.11
CA ASN A 95 23.07 11.19 2.70
C ASN A 95 21.99 10.75 1.70
N TRP A 96 22.36 9.93 0.71
CA TRP A 96 21.43 9.33 -0.25
C TRP A 96 21.24 7.84 0.02
N LYS A 97 19.99 7.40 0.00
CA LYS A 97 19.59 6.00 0.01
C LYS A 97 18.68 5.73 -1.18
N ILE A 98 18.93 4.61 -1.86
CA ILE A 98 18.14 4.14 -2.99
C ILE A 98 17.54 2.77 -2.69
N TYR A 99 16.25 2.60 -2.99
CA TYR A 99 15.49 1.37 -2.80
C TYR A 99 14.90 0.95 -4.13
N ARG A 100 15.43 -0.15 -4.67
CA ARG A 100 15.07 -0.73 -5.97
C ARG A 100 14.25 -1.98 -5.77
N GLY A 101 13.15 -2.11 -6.50
CA GLY A 101 12.22 -3.20 -6.29
C GLY A 101 11.24 -2.96 -5.13
N TYR A 102 11.29 -1.80 -4.46
CA TYR A 102 10.49 -1.52 -3.27
C TYR A 102 9.36 -0.55 -3.60
N ASP A 103 8.18 -0.79 -3.06
CA ASP A 103 7.14 0.22 -2.91
C ASP A 103 7.44 1.13 -1.71
N TYR A 104 6.79 2.30 -1.66
CA TYR A 104 6.89 3.20 -0.52
C TYR A 104 6.50 2.51 0.80
N LEU A 105 5.42 1.72 0.83
CA LEU A 105 4.98 1.04 2.06
C LEU A 105 5.93 -0.07 2.54
N ASP A 106 6.83 -0.56 1.69
CA ASP A 106 7.83 -1.54 2.14
C ASP A 106 8.86 -0.91 3.08
N ILE A 107 9.08 0.41 2.97
CA ILE A 107 10.20 1.10 3.60
C ILE A 107 9.83 2.39 4.35
N TYR A 108 8.56 2.81 4.36
CA TYR A 108 8.11 4.07 4.99
C TYR A 108 8.58 4.24 6.44
N LYS A 109 8.63 3.15 7.22
CA LYS A 109 9.13 3.16 8.60
C LYS A 109 10.61 3.54 8.69
N GLU A 110 11.43 3.15 7.71
CA GLU A 110 12.85 3.52 7.64
C GLU A 110 13.04 4.99 7.26
N ILE A 111 12.21 5.53 6.36
CA ILE A 111 12.22 6.96 6.01
C ILE A 111 11.86 7.82 7.24
N GLY A 112 10.88 7.35 8.00
CA GLY A 112 10.33 8.04 9.16
C GLY A 112 9.52 9.30 8.80
N ASN A 113 9.13 10.05 9.83
CA ASN A 113 8.28 11.23 9.69
C ASN A 113 9.07 12.48 9.28
N ASP A 114 8.37 13.63 9.23
CA ASP A 114 8.94 14.95 8.98
C ASP A 114 9.56 15.13 7.58
N ILE A 115 9.03 14.40 6.59
CA ILE A 115 9.37 14.61 5.18
C ILE A 115 8.92 16.02 4.80
N ASP A 116 9.82 16.80 4.21
CA ASP A 116 9.55 18.20 3.87
C ASP A 116 9.63 18.53 2.39
N PHE A 117 9.99 17.53 1.59
CA PHE A 117 9.93 17.59 0.15
C PHE A 117 9.68 16.19 -0.39
N ILE A 118 8.74 16.06 -1.32
CA ILE A 118 8.50 14.81 -2.03
C ILE A 118 8.25 15.05 -3.51
N ILE A 119 8.83 14.20 -4.36
CA ILE A 119 8.55 14.12 -5.78
C ILE A 119 7.84 12.80 -6.03
N ILE A 120 6.73 12.86 -6.76
CA ILE A 120 5.99 11.67 -7.22
C ILE A 120 5.94 11.73 -8.75
N ASP A 121 6.61 10.77 -9.38
CA ASP A 121 6.82 10.70 -10.81
C ASP A 121 6.84 9.23 -11.25
N THR A 122 5.66 8.61 -11.28
CA THR A 122 5.53 7.13 -11.32
C THR A 122 4.94 6.62 -12.64
N VAL A 123 3.77 5.98 -12.59
CA VAL A 123 3.19 5.26 -13.74
C VAL A 123 2.18 6.09 -14.52
N HIS A 124 1.68 7.20 -13.95
CA HIS A 124 0.72 8.15 -14.54
C HIS A 124 -0.67 7.58 -14.86
N PHE A 125 -0.88 6.30 -14.58
CA PHE A 125 -2.14 5.58 -14.75
C PHE A 125 -2.83 5.37 -13.40
N MET A 126 -4.15 5.54 -13.36
CA MET A 126 -4.93 5.27 -12.15
C MET A 126 -4.73 3.80 -11.72
N PRO A 127 -4.37 3.53 -10.43
CA PRO A 127 -4.36 4.46 -9.29
C PRO A 127 -2.96 4.91 -8.79
N GLY A 128 -1.90 4.80 -9.58
CA GLY A 128 -0.49 4.85 -9.13
C GLY A 128 -0.11 6.03 -8.23
N GLU A 129 -0.21 7.26 -8.73
CA GLU A 129 0.15 8.47 -7.98
C GLU A 129 -0.72 8.67 -6.74
N PHE A 130 -2.00 8.27 -6.78
CA PHE A 130 -2.87 8.33 -5.61
C PHE A 130 -2.38 7.41 -4.50
N PHE A 131 -1.97 6.19 -4.83
CA PHE A 131 -1.44 5.24 -3.86
C PHE A 131 -0.13 5.77 -3.25
N SER A 132 0.78 6.26 -4.10
CA SER A 132 2.04 6.86 -3.64
C SER A 132 1.80 8.04 -2.69
N PHE A 133 0.88 8.96 -3.05
CA PHE A 133 0.57 10.12 -2.23
C PHE A 133 -0.12 9.73 -0.91
N LEU A 134 -1.10 8.84 -0.95
CA LEU A 134 -1.80 8.39 0.26
C LEU A 134 -0.91 7.56 1.18
N ALA A 135 0.05 6.81 0.65
CA ALA A 135 1.05 6.13 1.46
C ALA A 135 1.98 7.13 2.17
N ALA A 136 2.39 8.20 1.48
CA ALA A 136 3.34 9.17 2.02
C ALA A 136 2.72 10.22 2.96
N LEU A 137 1.49 10.68 2.70
CA LEU A 137 0.86 11.82 3.38
C LEU A 137 0.91 11.79 4.93
N PRO A 138 0.78 10.64 5.62
CA PRO A 138 0.90 10.58 7.08
C PRO A 138 2.28 10.98 7.61
N GLN A 139 3.34 10.86 6.81
CA GLN A 139 4.73 11.18 7.19
C GLN A 139 5.20 12.56 6.71
N LEU A 140 4.44 13.22 5.83
CA LEU A 140 4.73 14.57 5.35
C LEU A 140 4.45 15.58 6.46
N LYS A 141 5.37 16.50 6.72
CA LYS A 141 5.13 17.60 7.67
C LYS A 141 4.21 18.67 7.06
N ASP A 142 3.55 19.45 7.91
CA ASP A 142 2.86 20.65 7.44
C ASP A 142 3.89 21.64 6.86
N GLY A 143 3.61 22.15 5.67
CA GLY A 143 4.58 22.93 4.88
C GLY A 143 5.42 22.09 3.92
N CYS A 144 5.29 20.76 3.91
CA CYS A 144 5.97 19.91 2.92
C CYS A 144 5.57 20.32 1.50
N ILE A 145 6.55 20.35 0.60
CA ILE A 145 6.31 20.58 -0.83
C ILE A 145 6.16 19.23 -1.52
N VAL A 146 5.04 19.02 -2.20
CA VAL A 146 4.81 17.87 -3.06
C VAL A 146 4.95 18.36 -4.50
N VAL A 147 5.84 17.74 -5.26
CA VAL A 147 6.03 17.97 -6.70
C VAL A 147 5.48 16.78 -7.46
N LEU A 148 4.69 17.07 -8.49
CA LEU A 148 4.10 16.10 -9.39
C LEU A 148 4.58 16.41 -10.81
N HIS A 149 5.21 15.44 -11.47
CA HIS A 149 5.53 15.52 -12.90
C HIS A 149 4.46 14.81 -13.72
N ASP A 150 4.41 15.09 -15.02
CA ASP A 150 3.40 14.56 -15.94
C ASP A 150 1.93 14.90 -15.60
N ILE A 151 1.66 16.07 -15.01
CA ILE A 151 0.28 16.48 -14.63
C ILE A 151 -0.67 16.63 -15.83
N HIS A 152 -0.14 16.80 -17.04
CA HIS A 152 -0.91 16.94 -18.28
C HIS A 152 -0.38 16.04 -19.41
N LEU A 153 0.27 14.93 -19.06
CA LEU A 153 0.87 14.01 -20.03
C LEU A 153 -0.13 13.52 -21.08
N ASN A 154 -1.34 13.16 -20.64
CA ASN A 154 -2.43 12.76 -21.53
C ASN A 154 -2.72 13.81 -22.62
N MET A 155 -2.63 15.10 -22.32
CA MET A 155 -2.90 16.19 -23.26
C MET A 155 -1.70 16.47 -24.17
N LEU A 156 -0.48 16.40 -23.64
CA LEU A 156 0.73 16.67 -24.40
C LEU A 156 0.95 15.63 -25.49
N ARG A 157 0.72 14.35 -25.19
CA ARG A 157 0.86 13.27 -26.18
C ARG A 157 -0.20 13.37 -27.28
N VAL A 158 -1.43 13.77 -26.94
CA VAL A 158 -2.49 14.10 -27.93
C VAL A 158 -2.03 15.22 -28.88
N SER A 159 -1.35 16.24 -28.38
CA SER A 159 -0.88 17.36 -29.23
C SER A 159 0.32 17.00 -30.13
N SER A 160 1.03 15.91 -29.85
CA SER A 160 2.31 15.57 -30.47
C SER A 160 2.23 14.64 -31.69
N ASN A 161 1.05 14.11 -32.03
CA ASN A 161 0.87 13.02 -33.01
C ASN A 161 1.63 11.71 -32.69
N GLU A 162 2.30 11.59 -31.54
CA GLU A 162 2.96 10.37 -31.05
C GLU A 162 1.98 9.41 -30.37
N PHE A 163 0.77 9.27 -30.94
CA PHE A 163 -0.34 8.54 -30.34
C PHE A 163 -0.06 7.04 -30.22
N LYS A 164 -0.18 6.50 -29.01
CA LYS A 164 -0.55 5.11 -28.78
C LYS A 164 -1.82 5.08 -27.92
N ASP A 165 -2.72 4.12 -28.15
CA ASP A 165 -4.01 4.01 -27.42
C ASP A 165 -3.86 4.00 -25.89
N LYS A 166 -2.69 3.62 -25.37
CA LYS A 166 -2.36 3.62 -23.94
C LYS A 166 -2.21 5.03 -23.34
N ASP A 167 -2.01 6.08 -24.13
CA ASP A 167 -1.64 7.42 -23.62
C ASP A 167 -2.84 8.27 -23.16
N ILE A 168 -4.06 7.93 -23.59
CA ILE A 168 -5.30 8.62 -23.13
C ILE A 168 -5.55 8.38 -21.63
N ALA A 169 -5.03 7.27 -21.10
CA ALA A 169 -5.17 6.87 -19.72
C ALA A 169 -4.21 7.59 -18.75
N ALA A 170 -3.22 8.34 -19.26
CA ALA A 170 -2.17 8.97 -18.45
C ALA A 170 -2.60 10.29 -17.78
N HIS A 171 -3.72 10.27 -17.06
CA HIS A 171 -4.32 11.44 -16.42
C HIS A 171 -4.35 11.35 -14.89
N CYS A 172 -3.77 10.30 -14.30
CA CYS A 172 -3.75 10.07 -12.85
C CYS A 172 -3.12 11.26 -12.11
N THR A 173 -1.94 11.69 -12.54
CA THR A 173 -1.22 12.81 -11.92
C THR A 173 -2.00 14.11 -12.01
N GLY A 174 -2.63 14.38 -13.15
CA GLY A 174 -3.48 15.55 -13.36
C GLY A 174 -4.72 15.55 -12.47
N LEU A 175 -5.36 14.39 -12.30
CA LEU A 175 -6.49 14.22 -11.37
C LEU A 175 -6.06 14.46 -9.92
N LEU A 176 -4.92 13.93 -9.49
CA LEU A 176 -4.39 14.17 -8.15
C LEU A 176 -4.10 15.66 -7.94
N PHE A 177 -3.37 16.29 -8.87
CA PHE A 177 -3.04 17.72 -8.78
C PHE A 177 -4.30 18.60 -8.78
N GLY A 178 -5.28 18.29 -9.63
CA GLY A 178 -6.54 19.01 -9.71
C GLY A 178 -7.40 18.85 -8.45
N GLY A 179 -7.50 17.61 -7.96
CA GLY A 179 -8.35 17.23 -6.82
C GLY A 179 -7.83 17.63 -5.45
N ILE A 180 -6.51 17.77 -5.28
CA ILE A 180 -5.95 18.05 -3.95
C ILE A 180 -6.33 19.44 -3.44
N SER A 181 -6.79 19.54 -2.20
CA SER A 181 -6.98 20.83 -1.56
C SER A 181 -5.66 21.31 -0.94
N SER A 182 -5.22 22.51 -1.28
CA SER A 182 -4.04 23.15 -0.69
C SER A 182 -4.21 24.67 -0.74
N ASN A 183 -3.64 25.41 0.21
CA ASN A 183 -3.65 26.87 0.19
C ASN A 183 -2.69 27.44 -0.86
N LYS A 184 -1.71 26.66 -1.31
CA LYS A 184 -0.75 27.09 -2.34
C LYS A 184 -0.49 25.98 -3.32
N LYS A 185 -0.74 26.27 -4.59
CA LYS A 185 -0.40 25.44 -5.73
C LYS A 185 0.40 26.26 -6.72
N TRP A 186 1.30 25.59 -7.42
CA TRP A 186 2.12 26.16 -8.46
C TRP A 186 2.11 25.29 -9.69
N THR A 187 2.19 25.93 -10.85
CA THR A 187 2.53 25.28 -12.12
C THR A 187 3.60 26.09 -12.83
N LEU A 188 4.36 25.43 -13.70
CA LEU A 188 5.24 26.14 -14.63
C LEU A 188 4.38 27.00 -15.57
N LYS A 189 4.78 28.26 -15.79
CA LYS A 189 4.11 29.19 -16.70
C LYS A 189 4.30 28.77 -18.16
N SER A 190 3.43 27.91 -18.65
CA SER A 190 3.38 27.48 -20.05
C SER A 190 1.93 27.37 -20.55
N LYS A 191 1.73 27.06 -21.83
CA LYS A 191 0.37 26.87 -22.39
C LYS A 191 -0.34 25.67 -21.77
N ILE A 192 0.38 24.58 -21.57
CA ILE A 192 -0.05 23.35 -20.89
C ILE A 192 1.13 22.95 -20.00
N SER A 193 0.98 23.13 -18.69
CA SER A 193 2.05 22.86 -17.74
C SER A 193 2.12 21.37 -17.43
N ASN A 194 3.28 20.75 -17.57
CA ASN A 194 3.44 19.33 -17.27
C ASN A 194 3.98 19.05 -15.87
N ILE A 195 4.31 20.09 -15.11
CA ILE A 195 4.79 19.97 -13.74
C ILE A 195 4.02 20.89 -12.81
N GLY A 196 3.68 20.37 -11.64
CA GLY A 196 2.97 21.10 -10.60
C GLY A 196 3.57 20.86 -9.23
N ALA A 197 3.36 21.79 -8.32
CA ALA A 197 3.69 21.60 -6.91
C ALA A 197 2.59 22.15 -6.01
N PHE A 198 2.48 21.62 -4.80
CA PHE A 198 1.58 22.14 -3.77
C PHE A 198 2.16 21.98 -2.36
N VAL A 199 1.63 22.76 -1.43
CA VAL A 199 1.99 22.64 0.00
C VAL A 199 1.03 21.70 0.70
N VAL A 200 1.55 20.76 1.48
CA VAL A 200 0.74 19.99 2.44
C VAL A 200 0.39 20.91 3.60
N ASP A 201 -0.89 21.13 3.80
CA ASP A 201 -1.40 21.93 4.91
C ASP A 201 -2.68 21.34 5.51
N LYS A 202 -3.24 22.06 6.50
CA LYS A 202 -4.49 21.69 7.14
C LYS A 202 -5.62 21.43 6.13
N SER A 203 -5.72 22.22 5.06
CA SER A 203 -6.74 22.02 4.03
C SER A 203 -6.51 20.72 3.25
N THR A 204 -5.27 20.31 3.03
CA THR A 204 -4.93 19.03 2.41
C THR A 204 -5.47 17.86 3.21
N ARG A 205 -5.28 17.89 4.54
CA ARG A 205 -5.72 16.81 5.43
C ARG A 205 -7.23 16.81 5.66
N GLU A 206 -7.83 17.98 5.88
CA GLU A 206 -9.28 18.09 6.14
C GLU A 206 -10.14 17.68 4.95
N ASN A 207 -9.65 17.89 3.72
CA ASN A 207 -10.38 17.56 2.50
C ASN A 207 -9.84 16.29 1.82
N ILE A 208 -9.11 15.45 2.55
CA ILE A 208 -8.50 14.25 1.98
C ILE A 208 -9.54 13.25 1.43
N LYS A 209 -10.77 13.30 1.95
CA LYS A 209 -11.89 12.48 1.47
C LYS A 209 -12.18 12.69 -0.02
N ASP A 210 -11.92 13.89 -0.56
CA ASP A 210 -12.07 14.18 -1.98
C ASP A 210 -11.12 13.33 -2.84
N ILE A 211 -9.90 13.08 -2.36
CA ILE A 211 -8.92 12.22 -3.02
C ILE A 211 -9.41 10.76 -3.07
N PHE A 212 -10.02 10.28 -1.98
CA PHE A 212 -10.64 8.94 -1.96
C PHE A 212 -11.87 8.85 -2.88
N HIS A 213 -12.65 9.92 -3.03
CA HIS A 213 -13.72 9.95 -4.03
C HIS A 213 -13.21 9.90 -5.47
N ILE A 214 -12.10 10.59 -5.77
CA ILE A 214 -11.49 10.54 -7.12
C ILE A 214 -10.93 9.14 -7.41
N LEU A 215 -10.38 8.45 -6.41
CA LEU A 215 -9.92 7.06 -6.52
C LEU A 215 -11.01 6.07 -6.98
N CYS A 216 -12.28 6.44 -6.85
CA CYS A 216 -13.41 5.63 -7.30
C CYS A 216 -13.76 5.82 -8.78
N SER A 217 -12.96 6.61 -9.51
CA SER A 217 -12.94 6.60 -10.98
C SER A 217 -12.35 5.27 -11.51
N GLN A 218 -12.51 5.04 -12.82
CA GLN A 218 -12.02 3.81 -13.46
C GLN A 218 -10.50 3.70 -13.37
N TRP A 219 -10.01 2.56 -12.88
CA TRP A 219 -8.58 2.28 -12.88
C TRP A 219 -8.16 1.76 -14.25
N HIS A 220 -6.94 2.08 -14.64
CA HIS A 220 -6.38 1.67 -15.93
C HIS A 220 -5.44 0.48 -15.79
N MET A 221 -5.00 0.21 -14.56
CA MET A 221 -4.28 -0.99 -14.19
C MET A 221 -4.71 -1.41 -12.79
N PHE A 222 -4.71 -2.73 -12.55
CA PHE A 222 -4.72 -3.23 -11.18
C PHE A 222 -3.27 -3.25 -10.68
N PRO A 223 -2.96 -2.67 -9.50
CA PRO A 223 -1.59 -2.59 -9.01
C PRO A 223 -1.13 -3.91 -8.37
N SER A 224 -0.98 -4.97 -9.16
CA SER A 224 -0.61 -6.32 -8.71
C SER A 224 0.79 -6.42 -8.09
N GLU A 225 1.68 -5.47 -8.39
CA GLU A 225 3.01 -5.37 -7.80
C GLU A 225 3.00 -4.79 -6.37
N LEU A 226 1.86 -4.24 -5.94
CA LEU A 226 1.70 -3.66 -4.60
C LEU A 226 1.10 -4.68 -3.64
N ASN A 227 1.48 -4.53 -2.37
CA ASN A 227 0.90 -5.28 -1.28
C ASN A 227 -0.45 -4.66 -0.84
N ILE A 228 -1.51 -5.02 -1.55
CA ILE A 228 -2.86 -4.48 -1.34
C ILE A 228 -3.39 -4.65 0.11
N PRO A 229 -3.20 -5.80 0.79
CA PRO A 229 -3.52 -5.92 2.22
C PRO A 229 -2.85 -4.89 3.12
N GLU A 230 -1.56 -4.65 2.90
CA GLU A 230 -0.83 -3.64 3.67
C GLU A 230 -1.32 -2.23 3.37
N TYR A 231 -1.63 -1.91 2.11
CA TYR A 231 -2.30 -0.65 1.76
C TYR A 231 -3.64 -0.49 2.49
N SER A 232 -4.52 -1.49 2.42
CA SER A 232 -5.83 -1.45 3.08
C SER A 232 -5.68 -1.20 4.58
N TYR A 233 -4.76 -1.91 5.25
CA TYR A 233 -4.49 -1.69 6.66
C TYR A 233 -3.87 -0.32 6.97
N PHE A 234 -2.91 0.11 6.14
CA PHE A 234 -2.27 1.41 6.28
C PHE A 234 -3.30 2.54 6.16
N ILE A 235 -4.24 2.43 5.22
CA ILE A 235 -5.35 3.36 5.08
C ILE A 235 -6.24 3.33 6.33
N TYR A 236 -6.64 2.16 6.81
CA TYR A 236 -7.44 2.01 8.04
C TYR A 236 -6.79 2.71 9.24
N LYS A 237 -5.47 2.60 9.40
CA LYS A 237 -4.75 3.18 10.55
C LYS A 237 -4.55 4.68 10.48
N ASN A 238 -4.43 5.24 9.27
CA ASN A 238 -3.97 6.62 9.09
C ASN A 238 -5.06 7.59 8.60
N TYR A 239 -6.22 7.09 8.20
CA TYR A 239 -7.28 7.90 7.60
C TYR A 239 -8.64 7.71 8.30
N PRO A 240 -9.57 8.67 8.16
CA PRO A 240 -10.92 8.52 8.66
C PRO A 240 -11.60 7.25 8.13
N ILE A 241 -12.44 6.63 8.95
CA ILE A 241 -13.06 5.33 8.63
C ILE A 241 -13.87 5.35 7.32
N ASP A 242 -14.52 6.47 6.99
CA ASP A 242 -15.22 6.66 5.72
C ASP A 242 -14.28 6.53 4.50
N CYS A 243 -13.04 7.00 4.61
CA CYS A 243 -12.05 6.91 3.54
C CYS A 243 -11.60 5.46 3.34
N TYR A 244 -11.39 4.73 4.44
CA TYR A 244 -11.11 3.30 4.40
C TYR A 244 -12.23 2.50 3.74
N ASN A 245 -13.49 2.75 4.12
CA ASN A 245 -14.65 2.08 3.55
C ASN A 245 -14.74 2.34 2.04
N LEU A 246 -14.55 3.61 1.64
CA LEU A 246 -14.57 3.99 0.23
C LEU A 246 -13.42 3.33 -0.56
N PHE A 247 -12.21 3.32 0.00
CA PHE A 247 -11.06 2.63 -0.59
C PHE A 247 -11.34 1.15 -0.83
N ASN A 248 -11.88 0.44 0.16
CA ASN A 248 -12.17 -0.99 0.05
C ASN A 248 -13.28 -1.31 -0.96
N GLU A 249 -14.36 -0.53 -0.99
CA GLU A 249 -15.40 -0.73 -2.00
C GLU A 249 -14.87 -0.45 -3.41
N CYS A 250 -14.04 0.58 -3.56
CA CYS A 250 -13.42 0.88 -4.86
C CYS A 250 -12.44 -0.22 -5.26
N LEU A 251 -11.58 -0.72 -4.35
CA LEU A 251 -10.71 -1.87 -4.59
C LEU A 251 -11.50 -3.13 -4.99
N LYS A 252 -12.62 -3.43 -4.33
CA LYS A 252 -13.50 -4.57 -4.63
C LYS A 252 -14.06 -4.51 -6.05
N VAL A 253 -14.60 -3.34 -6.42
CA VAL A 253 -15.17 -3.13 -7.77
C VAL A 253 -14.08 -3.25 -8.83
N GLN A 254 -12.90 -2.67 -8.58
CA GLN A 254 -11.78 -2.71 -9.52
C GLN A 254 -11.19 -4.14 -9.64
N ALA A 255 -11.04 -4.87 -8.54
CA ALA A 255 -10.58 -6.26 -8.58
C ALA A 255 -11.50 -7.15 -9.42
N LYS A 256 -12.82 -6.95 -9.30
CA LYS A 256 -13.80 -7.61 -10.16
C LYS A 256 -13.66 -7.21 -11.64
N TYR A 257 -13.44 -5.92 -11.91
CA TYR A 257 -13.25 -5.41 -13.27
C TYR A 257 -12.01 -6.02 -13.95
N PHE A 258 -10.90 -6.15 -13.21
CA PHE A 258 -9.67 -6.76 -13.72
C PHE A 258 -9.63 -8.29 -13.59
N ASN A 259 -10.66 -8.92 -13.02
CA ASN A 259 -10.74 -10.37 -12.79
C ASN A 259 -9.50 -10.92 -12.04
N THR A 260 -9.15 -10.27 -10.92
CA THR A 260 -8.08 -10.71 -10.02
C THR A 260 -8.64 -11.18 -8.67
N ASP A 261 -7.98 -12.19 -8.10
CA ASP A 261 -8.29 -12.75 -6.78
C ASP A 261 -7.61 -11.98 -5.63
N ASP A 262 -6.84 -10.92 -5.94
CA ASP A 262 -6.09 -10.14 -4.94
C ASP A 262 -7.00 -9.60 -3.83
N PHE A 263 -8.24 -9.21 -4.15
CA PHE A 263 -9.22 -8.77 -3.16
C PHE A 263 -9.76 -9.92 -2.29
N GLN A 264 -9.86 -11.14 -2.83
CA GLN A 264 -10.36 -12.31 -2.08
C GLN A 264 -9.46 -12.62 -0.89
N SER A 265 -8.16 -12.37 -1.02
CA SER A 265 -7.20 -12.52 0.08
C SER A 265 -7.51 -11.63 1.30
N LEU A 266 -8.11 -10.45 1.08
CA LEU A 266 -8.61 -9.55 2.15
C LEU A 266 -9.95 -10.01 2.73
N GLN A 267 -10.63 -10.88 1.99
CA GLN A 267 -11.93 -11.43 2.35
C GLN A 267 -11.78 -12.88 2.78
N THR A 268 -10.67 -13.27 3.43
CA THR A 268 -10.47 -14.63 3.92
C THR A 268 -10.12 -14.65 5.41
N ALA A 269 -10.90 -15.38 6.20
CA ALA A 269 -10.53 -15.77 7.55
C ALA A 269 -9.76 -17.10 7.54
N ARG A 270 -8.89 -17.28 8.53
CA ARG A 270 -8.15 -18.53 8.74
C ARG A 270 -8.25 -18.97 10.20
N VAL A 271 -8.62 -20.23 10.43
CA VAL A 271 -8.55 -20.85 11.75
C VAL A 271 -7.71 -22.11 11.67
N ASP A 272 -6.65 -22.16 12.47
CA ASP A 272 -5.78 -23.33 12.60
C ASP A 272 -6.18 -24.12 13.85
N ILE A 273 -6.30 -25.44 13.75
CA ILE A 273 -6.77 -26.29 14.85
C ILE A 273 -5.83 -27.48 15.00
N ILE A 274 -5.35 -27.75 16.21
CA ILE A 274 -4.55 -28.94 16.52
C ILE A 274 -4.94 -29.51 17.88
N ASN A 275 -5.01 -30.83 17.97
CA ASN A 275 -4.99 -31.55 19.24
C ASN A 275 -3.54 -31.97 19.50
N SER A 276 -2.87 -31.34 20.46
CA SER A 276 -1.46 -31.61 20.79
C SER A 276 -1.34 -32.60 21.95
N GLY A 277 -0.54 -33.66 21.77
CA GLY A 277 -0.19 -34.63 22.81
C GLY A 277 0.89 -35.59 22.34
N ASN A 278 0.63 -36.33 21.27
CA ASN A 278 1.61 -37.18 20.57
C ASN A 278 1.26 -37.27 19.07
N LYS A 279 2.12 -37.88 18.28
CA LYS A 279 1.95 -38.04 16.82
C LYS A 279 0.65 -38.71 16.35
N ASN A 280 -0.07 -39.40 17.23
CA ASN A 280 -1.37 -40.01 16.92
C ASN A 280 -2.55 -39.11 17.30
N ASN A 281 -2.32 -37.96 17.94
CA ASN A 281 -3.35 -36.97 18.17
C ASN A 281 -3.71 -36.29 16.84
N LEU A 282 -5.01 -36.23 16.55
CA LEU A 282 -5.53 -35.52 15.40
C LEU A 282 -6.97 -35.06 15.68
N ILE A 283 -7.46 -34.17 14.84
CA ILE A 283 -8.86 -33.79 14.79
C ILE A 283 -9.54 -34.42 13.58
N GLN A 284 -10.76 -34.90 13.79
CA GLN A 284 -11.63 -35.39 12.72
C GLN A 284 -12.80 -34.42 12.57
N PHE A 285 -13.00 -33.89 11.37
CA PHE A 285 -14.19 -33.09 11.07
C PHE A 285 -15.40 -34.00 10.88
N LEU A 286 -16.44 -33.76 11.67
CA LEU A 286 -17.74 -34.44 11.60
C LEU A 286 -18.75 -33.65 10.77
N ASN A 287 -18.66 -32.31 10.81
CA ASN A 287 -19.46 -31.39 10.01
C ASN A 287 -18.63 -30.12 9.74
N ILE A 288 -18.72 -29.60 8.52
CA ILE A 288 -18.04 -28.39 8.05
C ILE A 288 -19.04 -27.63 7.18
N SER A 289 -19.16 -26.32 7.38
CA SER A 289 -19.90 -25.46 6.44
C SER A 289 -19.32 -25.60 5.01
N ASN A 290 -20.18 -25.76 3.99
CA ASN A 290 -19.76 -26.05 2.60
C ASN A 290 -18.75 -25.04 1.99
N SER A 291 -18.68 -23.84 2.54
CA SER A 291 -17.82 -22.73 2.11
C SER A 291 -16.45 -22.71 2.79
N VAL A 292 -16.15 -23.67 3.66
CA VAL A 292 -14.88 -23.73 4.39
C VAL A 292 -13.98 -24.76 3.72
N ASN A 293 -12.82 -24.28 3.28
CA ASN A 293 -11.73 -25.13 2.80
C ASN A 293 -10.95 -25.64 4.00
N VAL A 294 -10.62 -26.94 4.01
CA VAL A 294 -9.84 -27.60 5.06
C VAL A 294 -8.63 -28.28 4.45
N ASP A 295 -7.45 -28.02 5.01
CA ASP A 295 -6.20 -28.65 4.63
C ASP A 295 -5.46 -29.21 5.86
N PHE A 296 -4.64 -30.24 5.65
CA PHE A 296 -3.78 -30.87 6.66
C PHE A 296 -2.32 -30.80 6.19
N PRO A 297 -1.72 -29.60 6.17
CA PRO A 297 -0.45 -29.39 5.52
C PRO A 297 0.69 -30.10 6.25
N GLU A 298 1.69 -30.57 5.51
CA GLU A 298 2.84 -31.30 6.06
C GLU A 298 3.60 -30.51 7.13
N TRP A 299 3.71 -29.20 6.97
CA TRP A 299 4.39 -28.33 7.95
C TRP A 299 3.64 -28.25 9.30
N PHE A 300 2.35 -28.62 9.34
CA PHE A 300 1.55 -28.63 10.57
C PHE A 300 1.39 -30.03 11.18
N LYS A 301 2.19 -30.99 10.70
CA LYS A 301 2.33 -32.32 11.29
C LYS A 301 3.61 -32.37 12.12
N SER A 302 3.50 -32.82 13.36
CA SER A 302 4.63 -32.90 14.29
C SER A 302 4.52 -34.13 15.19
N ASP A 303 5.54 -34.35 16.02
CA ASP A 303 5.50 -35.38 17.07
C ASP A 303 4.43 -35.10 18.15
N GLU A 304 3.84 -33.91 18.15
CA GLU A 304 2.74 -33.53 19.05
C GLU A 304 1.35 -33.79 18.44
N GLY A 305 1.23 -34.00 17.12
CA GLY A 305 -0.05 -34.28 16.48
C GLY A 305 -0.15 -33.73 15.06
N ILE A 306 -1.34 -33.89 14.47
CA ILE A 306 -1.69 -33.45 13.11
C ILE A 306 -2.65 -32.27 13.22
N GLY A 307 -2.17 -31.08 12.84
CA GLY A 307 -2.98 -29.87 12.74
C GLY A 307 -3.73 -29.76 11.42
N ALA A 308 -4.85 -29.02 11.44
CA ALA A 308 -5.61 -28.64 10.26
C ALA A 308 -5.66 -27.11 10.12
N VAL A 309 -5.70 -26.65 8.89
CA VAL A 309 -5.90 -25.24 8.51
C VAL A 309 -7.27 -25.15 7.87
N THR A 310 -8.10 -24.23 8.35
CA THR A 310 -9.41 -23.93 7.75
C THR A 310 -9.42 -22.51 7.23
N GLN A 311 -10.00 -22.30 6.06
CA GLN A 311 -10.11 -20.98 5.43
C GLN A 311 -11.48 -20.77 4.79
N THR A 312 -12.03 -19.57 4.89
CA THR A 312 -13.30 -19.23 4.23
C THR A 312 -13.45 -17.74 3.98
N CYS A 313 -14.27 -17.40 2.98
CA CYS A 313 -14.74 -16.04 2.73
C CYS A 313 -16.11 -15.74 3.35
N GLU A 314 -16.80 -16.75 3.90
CA GLU A 314 -18.07 -16.55 4.60
C GLU A 314 -17.85 -15.92 5.97
N ARG A 315 -18.69 -14.93 6.30
CA ARG A 315 -18.59 -14.13 7.54
C ARG A 315 -18.97 -14.87 8.81
N SER A 316 -19.58 -16.02 8.66
CA SER A 316 -20.03 -16.89 9.73
C SER A 316 -19.89 -18.33 9.26
N PHE A 317 -19.29 -19.19 10.09
CA PHE A 317 -19.15 -20.60 9.77
C PHE A 317 -19.05 -21.48 11.01
N ASP A 318 -19.45 -22.73 10.84
CA ASP A 318 -19.51 -23.73 11.89
C ASP A 318 -18.59 -24.90 11.57
N LEU A 319 -17.93 -25.43 12.60
CA LEU A 319 -17.13 -26.65 12.53
C LEU A 319 -17.55 -27.58 13.66
N LYS A 320 -17.84 -28.84 13.35
CA LYS A 320 -18.01 -29.89 14.35
C LYS A 320 -16.84 -30.84 14.26
N ILE A 321 -16.04 -30.92 15.32
CA ILE A 321 -14.83 -31.75 15.36
C ILE A 321 -14.93 -32.84 16.42
N LYS A 322 -14.24 -33.94 16.19
CA LYS A 322 -13.97 -34.99 17.17
C LYS A 322 -12.47 -35.07 17.39
N CYS A 323 -12.05 -35.02 18.65
CA CYS A 323 -10.65 -35.11 19.00
C CYS A 323 -10.23 -36.56 19.25
N ILE A 324 -9.16 -37.00 18.61
CA ILE A 324 -8.61 -38.36 18.75
C ILE A 324 -7.40 -38.31 19.68
N GLN A 325 -7.39 -39.18 20.69
CA GLN A 325 -6.50 -39.16 21.86
C GLN A 325 -6.74 -37.99 22.82
N GLU A 326 -6.39 -38.21 24.08
CA GLU A 326 -6.32 -37.14 25.09
C GLU A 326 -5.16 -36.19 24.76
N GLY A 327 -5.37 -34.89 25.01
CA GLY A 327 -4.38 -33.88 24.71
C GLY A 327 -4.84 -32.46 25.03
N LEU A 328 -4.12 -31.49 24.49
CA LEU A 328 -4.40 -30.07 24.57
C LEU A 328 -4.91 -29.59 23.21
N LEU A 329 -6.19 -29.25 23.13
CA LEU A 329 -6.75 -28.60 21.95
C LEU A 329 -6.26 -27.16 21.88
N LYS A 330 -5.65 -26.78 20.76
CA LYS A 330 -5.26 -25.42 20.44
C LYS A 330 -6.01 -24.95 19.20
N ILE A 331 -6.66 -23.80 19.31
CA ILE A 331 -7.36 -23.12 18.21
C ILE A 331 -6.71 -21.76 18.03
N TYR A 332 -6.19 -21.50 16.84
CA TYR A 332 -5.60 -20.22 16.47
C TYR A 332 -6.55 -19.49 15.53
N LEU A 333 -7.06 -18.34 15.98
CA LEU A 333 -7.71 -17.39 15.10
C LEU A 333 -6.60 -16.59 14.39
N ARG A 334 -6.52 -16.67 13.07
CA ARG A 334 -5.45 -16.05 12.28
C ARG A 334 -5.99 -15.32 11.04
N GLY A 335 -5.13 -14.46 10.51
CA GLY A 335 -5.21 -14.02 9.12
C GLY A 335 -4.61 -15.04 8.14
N PRO A 336 -4.91 -14.94 6.84
CA PRO A 336 -4.29 -15.77 5.81
C PRO A 336 -2.76 -15.56 5.74
N ASP A 337 -2.01 -16.58 5.32
CA ASP A 337 -0.55 -16.45 5.07
C ASP A 337 -0.35 -15.72 3.73
N ILE A 338 -0.37 -14.38 3.76
CA ILE A 338 -0.08 -13.55 2.60
C ILE A 338 1.40 -13.20 2.62
N ARG A 339 2.04 -13.29 1.46
CA ARG A 339 3.45 -12.95 1.28
C ARG A 339 3.61 -11.95 0.15
N ASP A 340 4.55 -11.03 0.31
CA ASP A 340 4.97 -10.14 -0.75
C ASP A 340 5.78 -10.89 -1.83
N LYS A 341 6.17 -10.17 -2.88
CA LYS A 341 7.00 -10.69 -3.97
C LYS A 341 8.39 -11.18 -3.53
N PHE A 342 8.85 -10.82 -2.33
CA PHE A 342 10.10 -11.29 -1.74
C PHE A 342 9.90 -12.53 -0.84
N GLY A 343 8.67 -13.05 -0.77
CA GLY A 343 8.31 -14.21 0.07
C GLY A 343 8.20 -13.86 1.56
N LYS A 344 8.33 -12.58 1.93
CA LYS A 344 8.17 -12.11 3.30
C LYS A 344 6.68 -12.01 3.60
N ARG A 345 6.30 -12.49 4.78
CA ARG A 345 4.91 -12.42 5.24
C ARG A 345 4.49 -10.98 5.46
N VAL A 346 3.26 -10.69 5.08
CA VAL A 346 2.69 -9.36 5.19
C VAL A 346 1.39 -9.40 5.98
N PRO A 347 1.09 -8.37 6.78
CA PRO A 347 -0.13 -8.36 7.57
C PRO A 347 -1.41 -8.32 6.73
N SER A 348 -2.25 -9.33 6.92
CA SER A 348 -3.65 -9.35 6.51
C SER A 348 -4.50 -9.59 7.74
N TYR A 349 -5.19 -8.55 8.20
CA TYR A 349 -5.88 -8.57 9.47
C TYR A 349 -7.33 -9.03 9.33
N VAL A 350 -7.75 -9.83 10.31
CA VAL A 350 -9.10 -10.38 10.44
C VAL A 350 -9.65 -9.95 11.80
N ASP A 351 -10.87 -9.45 11.81
CA ASP A 351 -11.57 -9.00 13.01
C ASP A 351 -12.61 -10.06 13.40
N TYR A 352 -12.23 -10.97 14.30
CA TYR A 352 -13.14 -11.98 14.85
C TYR A 352 -13.99 -11.37 15.95
N ASN A 353 -15.30 -11.34 15.74
CA ASN A 353 -16.26 -10.77 16.68
C ASN A 353 -17.02 -11.83 17.47
N THR A 354 -17.06 -13.07 16.98
CA THR A 354 -17.65 -14.20 17.70
C THR A 354 -16.74 -15.41 17.59
N PHE A 355 -16.44 -16.04 18.73
CA PHE A 355 -15.85 -17.36 18.80
C PHE A 355 -16.52 -18.13 19.94
N ARG A 356 -17.20 -19.24 19.60
CA ARG A 356 -17.91 -20.08 20.57
C ARG A 356 -17.48 -21.53 20.52
N ILE A 357 -17.48 -22.16 21.69
CA ILE A 357 -17.24 -23.59 21.87
C ILE A 357 -18.42 -24.18 22.64
N ASN A 358 -19.14 -25.12 22.04
CA ASN A 358 -20.33 -25.74 22.64
C ASN A 358 -21.35 -24.71 23.18
N ASN A 359 -21.55 -23.62 22.43
CA ASN A 359 -22.38 -22.44 22.78
C ASN A 359 -21.84 -21.52 23.89
N GLU A 360 -20.66 -21.80 24.45
CA GLU A 360 -19.97 -20.89 25.37
C GLU A 360 -19.14 -19.88 24.58
N GLU A 361 -19.27 -18.60 24.92
CA GLU A 361 -18.55 -17.49 24.29
C GLU A 361 -17.12 -17.41 24.84
N ILE A 362 -16.13 -17.48 23.94
CA ILE A 362 -14.71 -17.53 24.29
C ILE A 362 -14.06 -16.15 24.21
N ILE A 363 -14.48 -15.33 23.25
CA ILE A 363 -14.04 -13.94 23.13
C ILE A 363 -15.18 -13.02 23.54
N GLU A 364 -14.91 -12.13 24.49
CA GLU A 364 -15.89 -11.15 24.99
C GLU A 364 -15.85 -9.83 24.19
N GLU A 365 -14.74 -9.57 23.50
CA GLU A 365 -14.50 -8.39 22.68
C GLU A 365 -13.98 -8.81 21.29
N ASP A 366 -14.13 -7.92 20.32
CA ASP A 366 -13.59 -8.07 18.97
C ASP A 366 -12.06 -8.30 19.02
N VAL A 367 -11.57 -9.32 18.34
CA VAL A 367 -10.15 -9.68 18.31
C VAL A 367 -9.60 -9.51 16.90
N ILE A 368 -8.70 -8.54 16.75
CA ILE A 368 -7.98 -8.28 15.51
C ILE A 368 -6.70 -9.12 15.48
N VAL A 369 -6.61 -10.05 14.52
CA VAL A 369 -5.48 -10.97 14.37
C VAL A 369 -4.88 -10.87 12.97
N TRP A 370 -3.63 -11.28 12.80
CA TRP A 370 -3.06 -11.62 11.49
C TRP A 370 -2.25 -12.91 11.59
N HIS A 371 -1.54 -13.29 10.52
CA HIS A 371 -0.86 -14.59 10.47
C HIS A 371 0.16 -14.80 11.60
N ASP A 372 1.02 -13.81 11.86
CA ASP A 372 2.11 -13.91 12.85
C ASP A 372 1.71 -13.37 14.25
N ASP A 373 0.52 -12.76 14.41
CA ASP A 373 -0.04 -12.34 15.70
C ASP A 373 -1.46 -12.92 15.87
N PRO A 374 -1.55 -14.21 16.21
CA PRO A 374 -2.82 -14.92 16.33
C PRO A 374 -3.42 -14.79 17.74
N TYR A 375 -4.73 -14.90 17.84
CA TYR A 375 -5.37 -15.24 19.11
C TYR A 375 -5.35 -16.75 19.31
N ILE A 376 -4.97 -17.20 20.50
CA ILE A 376 -4.76 -18.62 20.81
C ILE A 376 -5.68 -19.01 21.96
N PHE A 377 -6.57 -19.95 21.70
CA PHE A 377 -7.34 -20.64 22.72
C PHE A 377 -6.75 -22.01 22.99
N GLU A 378 -6.64 -22.39 24.26
CA GLU A 378 -6.14 -23.70 24.68
C GLU A 378 -7.08 -24.35 25.71
N ARG A 379 -7.36 -25.65 25.54
CA ARG A 379 -8.17 -26.43 26.49
C ARG A 379 -7.78 -27.90 26.50
N ASN A 380 -7.67 -28.50 27.69
CA ASN A 380 -7.51 -29.95 27.83
C ASN A 380 -8.77 -30.69 27.37
N ILE A 381 -8.59 -31.76 26.61
CA ILE A 381 -9.67 -32.52 25.99
C ILE A 381 -9.47 -34.03 26.18
N LYS A 382 -10.57 -34.77 26.22
CA LYS A 382 -10.56 -36.24 26.32
C LYS A 382 -10.59 -36.91 24.96
N ASN A 383 -10.07 -38.13 24.90
CA ASN A 383 -10.17 -38.95 23.70
C ASN A 383 -11.65 -39.16 23.31
N GLY A 384 -11.98 -38.84 22.05
CA GLY A 384 -13.31 -38.98 21.48
C GLY A 384 -14.27 -37.83 21.82
N GLU A 385 -13.81 -36.80 22.53
CA GLU A 385 -14.61 -35.60 22.81
C GLU A 385 -15.03 -34.92 21.51
N ILE A 386 -16.31 -34.50 21.46
CA ILE A 386 -16.90 -33.81 20.31
C ILE A 386 -17.11 -32.36 20.70
N ILE A 387 -16.71 -31.47 19.81
CA ILE A 387 -16.71 -30.04 20.03
C ILE A 387 -17.40 -29.36 18.85
N ASP A 388 -18.40 -28.55 19.17
CA ASP A 388 -19.07 -27.64 18.24
C ASP A 388 -18.38 -26.27 18.33
N LEU A 389 -17.85 -25.80 17.22
CA LEU A 389 -17.17 -24.52 17.08
C LEU A 389 -17.98 -23.61 16.16
N HIS A 390 -18.11 -22.36 16.55
CA HIS A 390 -18.76 -21.33 15.75
C HIS A 390 -17.90 -20.08 15.72
N PHE A 391 -17.73 -19.51 14.53
CA PHE A 391 -16.92 -18.32 14.29
C PHE A 391 -17.71 -17.31 13.48
N GLU A 392 -17.63 -16.04 13.89
CA GLU A 392 -18.00 -14.91 13.05
C GLU A 392 -16.83 -13.95 12.96
N TRP A 393 -16.71 -13.28 11.82
CA TRP A 393 -15.64 -12.32 11.59
C TRP A 393 -16.03 -11.30 10.52
N ASN A 394 -15.34 -10.18 10.56
CA ASN A 394 -15.45 -9.11 9.60
C ASN A 394 -14.07 -8.83 8.99
N VAL A 395 -14.08 -8.26 7.78
CA VAL A 395 -12.93 -7.45 7.36
C VAL A 395 -12.86 -6.31 8.36
N LEU A 396 -11.65 -5.94 8.81
CA LEU A 396 -11.40 -4.84 9.76
C LEU A 396 -12.58 -3.85 9.77
N LYS A 397 -13.40 -3.92 10.83
CA LYS A 397 -14.69 -3.23 10.84
C LYS A 397 -14.49 -1.74 10.54
N SER A 398 -15.38 -1.24 9.68
CA SER A 398 -15.98 0.07 9.87
C SER A 398 -16.43 0.16 11.33
N ILE A 399 -15.68 0.87 12.17
CA ILE A 399 -16.15 1.19 13.52
C ILE A 399 -17.50 1.89 13.33
N ASN A 400 -18.57 1.25 13.77
CA ASN A 400 -19.84 1.92 13.97
C ASN A 400 -19.55 3.02 15.00
N ILE A 401 -19.46 4.26 14.53
CA ILE A 401 -19.59 5.42 15.38
C ILE A 401 -21.00 5.28 15.97
N LYS A 402 -21.10 4.73 17.17
CA LYS A 402 -22.23 5.06 18.04
C LYS A 402 -22.13 6.57 18.20
N ASN A 403 -23.03 7.27 17.53
CA ASN A 403 -23.35 8.64 17.88
C ASN A 403 -23.95 8.59 19.28
N ASP A 404 -23.10 8.80 20.29
CA ASP A 404 -23.51 9.28 21.61
C ASP A 404 -22.71 10.54 21.92
#